data_AF-A0A2Z4MIG5-F1
#
_entry.id   AF-A0A2Z4MIG5-F1
#
_cell.length_a   1.000
_cell.length_b   1.000
_cell.length_c   1.000
_cell.angle_alpha   90.00
_cell.angle_beta   90.00
_cell.angle_gamma   90.00
#
_symmetry.space_group_name_H-M   'P 1'
#
loop_
_entity.id
_entity.type
_entity.pdbx_description
1 polymer ?
#
loop_
_entity_poly.entity_id
_entity_poly.type
_entity_poly.pdbx_seq_one_letter_code
_entity_poly.pdbx_strand_id
1 'polypeptide(L)' 'MTPFDFDYYQPASIQKAVEWFQLLHKRKKNLMYYTGGTEIITFARTNSIHPGAVIDLKLLFRIVTCHQVAT' A
#
# COMPACT_ATOMS: atom_id res chain seq x y z
N MET A 1 5.41 6.69 14.93
CA MET A 1 5.09 5.41 15.59
C MET A 1 3.60 5.16 15.51
N THR A 2 3.22 4.02 14.94
CA THR A 2 1.88 3.44 15.06
C THR A 2 1.85 2.54 16.31
N PRO A 3 0.69 2.35 16.96
CA PRO A 3 0.60 1.57 18.21
C PRO A 3 0.68 0.04 18.02
N PHE A 4 0.81 -0.43 16.78
CA PHE A 4 0.86 -1.85 16.43
C PHE A 4 1.73 -2.07 15.19
N ASP A 5 2.18 -3.32 15.04
CA ASP A 5 2.95 -3.82 13.90
C ASP A 5 2.04 -4.25 12.75
N PHE A 6 2.55 -4.05 11.54
CA PHE A 6 1.93 -4.53 10.30
C PHE A 6 3.01 -4.81 9.26
N ASP A 7 2.73 -5.72 8.34
CA ASP A 7 3.66 -5.98 7.24
C ASP A 7 3.66 -4.80 6.25
N TYR A 8 4.84 -4.39 5.78
CA TYR A 8 4.98 -3.36 4.77
C TYR A 8 5.53 -3.93 3.46
N TYR A 9 4.84 -3.66 2.35
CA TYR A 9 5.18 -4.15 1.03
C TYR A 9 5.35 -2.98 0.06
N GLN A 10 6.51 -2.89 -0.60
CA GLN A 10 6.81 -1.86 -1.60
C GLN A 10 7.03 -2.52 -2.98
N PRO A 11 5.96 -2.73 -3.78
CA PRO A 11 6.06 -3.41 -5.06
C PRO A 11 6.88 -2.59 -6.07
N ALA A 12 7.62 -3.30 -6.94
CA ALA A 12 8.40 -2.70 -8.02
C ALA A 12 7.57 -2.44 -9.30
N SER A 13 6.37 -3.02 -9.39
CA SER A 13 5.44 -2.84 -10.52
C SER A 13 3.99 -3.00 -10.07
N ILE A 14 3.05 -2.52 -10.90
CA ILE A 14 1.61 -2.70 -10.68
C ILE A 14 1.25 -4.19 -10.65
N GLN A 15 1.84 -4.99 -11.53
CA GLN A 15 1.60 -6.44 -11.56
C GLN A 15 1.96 -7.11 -10.23
N LYS A 16 3.13 -6.75 -9.67
CA LYS A 16 3.57 -7.28 -8.37
C LYS A 16 2.65 -6.85 -7.22
N ALA A 17 2.13 -5.62 -7.28
CA ALA A 17 1.16 -5.12 -6.30
C ALA A 17 -0.12 -5.95 -6.31
N VAL A 18 -0.63 -6.28 -7.50
CA VAL A 18 -1.81 -7.14 -7.70
C VAL A 18 -1.56 -8.56 -7.20
N GLU A 19 -0.41 -9.16 -7.51
CA GLU A 19 -0.04 -10.49 -7.03
C GLU A 19 -0.01 -10.56 -5.49
N TRP A 20 0.60 -9.58 -4.84
CA TRP A 20 0.63 -9.49 -3.38
C TRP A 20 -0.74 -9.26 -2.78
N PHE A 21 -1.58 -8.42 -3.40
CA PHE A 21 -2.95 -8.27 -2.96
C PHE A 21 -3.69 -9.60 -2.97
N GLN A 22 -3.64 -10.34 -4.08
CA GLN A 22 -4.32 -11.64 -4.18
C GLN A 22 -3.81 -12.64 -3.14
N LEU A 23 -2.49 -12.71 -2.93
CA LEU A 23 -1.88 -13.60 -1.95
C LEU A 23 -2.33 -13.27 -0.52
N LEU A 24 -2.26 -12.00 -0.14
CA LEU A 24 -2.52 -11.56 1.23
C LEU A 24 -4.02 -11.51 1.54
N HIS A 25 -4.85 -11.21 0.54
CA HIS A 25 -6.30 -11.30 0.63
C HIS A 25 -6.74 -12.75 0.91
N LYS A 26 -6.16 -13.74 0.22
CA LYS A 26 -6.39 -15.17 0.52
C LYS A 26 -5.98 -15.56 1.94
N ARG A 27 -4.99 -14.88 2.52
CA ARG A 27 -4.54 -15.07 3.91
C ARG A 27 -5.40 -14.33 4.95
N LYS A 28 -6.50 -13.68 4.53
CA LYS A 28 -7.39 -12.87 5.38
C LYS A 28 -6.65 -11.79 6.19
N LYS A 29 -5.51 -11.29 5.70
CA LYS A 29 -4.87 -10.11 6.31
C LYS A 29 -5.70 -8.88 6.00
N ASN A 30 -5.86 -8.00 6.99
CA ASN A 30 -6.49 -6.70 6.80
C ASN A 30 -5.57 -5.81 5.94
N LEU A 31 -5.77 -5.81 4.63
CA LEU A 31 -4.91 -5.14 3.66
C LEU A 31 -5.33 -3.69 3.42
N MET A 32 -4.36 -2.80 3.35
CA MET A 32 -4.57 -1.42 2.91
C MET A 32 -3.55 -1.01 1.85
N TYR A 33 -3.96 -0.15 0.92
CA TYR A 33 -3.04 0.52 0.01
C TYR A 33 -2.61 1.87 0.58
N TYR A 34 -1.33 2.19 0.42
CA TYR A 34 -0.76 3.49 0.75
C TYR A 34 -0.31 4.18 -0.53
N THR A 35 -0.81 5.39 -0.79
CA THR A 35 -0.43 6.19 -1.97
C THR A 35 0.30 7.48 -1.60
N GLY A 36 0.50 7.73 -0.30
CA GLY A 36 1.00 8.99 0.23
C GLY A 36 0.16 9.47 1.42
N GLY A 37 0.39 10.71 1.84
CA GLY A 37 -0.33 11.31 2.97
C GLY A 37 0.04 10.69 4.32
N THR A 38 -0.81 10.92 5.31
CA THR A 38 -0.63 10.46 6.69
C THR A 38 -1.85 9.73 7.25
N GLU A 39 -2.93 9.56 6.48
CA GLU A 39 -4.20 9.01 6.98
C GLU A 39 -4.04 7.67 7.68
N ILE A 40 -3.22 6.75 7.14
CA ILE A 40 -2.99 5.44 7.79
C ILE A 40 -2.40 5.63 9.19
N ILE A 41 -1.41 6.51 9.34
CA ILE A 41 -0.76 6.77 10.64
C ILE A 41 -1.74 7.50 11.56
N THR A 42 -2.46 8.49 11.05
CA THR A 42 -3.44 9.28 11.80
C THR A 42 -4.54 8.38 12.36
N PHE A 43 -5.16 7.54 11.53
CA PHE A 43 -6.23 6.65 11.96
C PHE A 43 -5.74 5.45 12.78
N ALA A 44 -4.50 4.99 12.57
CA ALA A 44 -3.89 3.99 13.43
C ALA A 44 -3.71 4.53 14.86
N ARG A 45 -3.32 5.80 15.02
CA ARG A 45 -3.13 6.43 16.33
C ARG A 45 -4.44 6.67 17.07
N THR A 46 -5.53 6.90 16.36
CA THR A 46 -6.88 6.99 16.94
C THR A 46 -7.55 5.63 17.11
N ASN A 47 -6.82 4.53 16.86
CA ASN A 47 -7.31 3.16 16.97
C ASN A 47 -8.54 2.89 16.08
N SER A 48 -8.68 3.65 14.98
CA SER A 48 -9.82 3.57 14.05
C SER A 48 -9.58 2.57 12.93
N ILE A 49 -8.31 2.23 12.67
CA ILE A 49 -7.91 1.17 11.73
C ILE A 49 -6.77 0.35 12.34
N HIS A 50 -6.70 -0.93 11.95
CA HIS A 50 -5.64 -1.86 12.34
C HIS A 50 -5.20 -2.68 11.11
N PRO A 51 -4.48 -2.10 10.14
CA PRO A 51 -3.96 -2.86 9.01
C PRO A 51 -3.08 -4.00 9.50
N GLY A 52 -3.26 -5.18 8.91
CA GLY A 52 -2.35 -6.31 9.08
C GLY A 52 -1.27 -6.36 8.00
N ALA A 53 -1.48 -5.64 6.89
CA ALA A 53 -0.50 -5.41 5.84
C ALA A 53 -0.81 -4.13 5.05
N VAL A 54 0.24 -3.42 4.64
CA VAL A 54 0.17 -2.21 3.82
C VAL A 54 0.97 -2.40 2.54
N ILE A 55 0.36 -2.12 1.39
CA ILE A 55 1.03 -2.09 0.08
C ILE A 55 1.24 -0.63 -0.34
N ASP A 56 2.49 -0.20 -0.44
CA ASP A 56 2.89 1.15 -0.85
C ASP A 56 2.96 1.28 -2.37
N LEU A 57 2.02 2.02 -2.95
CA LEU A 57 1.93 2.32 -4.36
C LEU A 57 2.54 3.67 -4.72
N LYS A 58 3.00 4.48 -3.74
CA LYS A 58 3.47 5.87 -3.96
C LYS A 58 4.54 5.96 -5.05
N LEU A 59 5.45 4.98 -5.09
CA LEU A 59 6.54 4.95 -6.06
C LEU A 59 6.11 4.48 -7.45
N LEU A 60 5.06 3.69 -7.55
CA LEU A 60 4.54 3.20 -8.84
C LEU A 60 3.93 4.33 -9.66
N PHE A 61 3.22 5.26 -9.01
CA PHE A 61 2.62 6.42 -9.68
C PHE A 61 3.67 7.38 -10.25
N ARG A 62 4.87 7.45 -9.66
CA ARG A 62 5.96 8.28 -10.19
C ARG A 62 6.52 7.75 -11.52
N ILE A 63 6.35 6.46 -11.80
CA ILE A 63 6.78 5.83 -13.06
C ILE A 63 5.73 6.06 -14.16
N VAL A 64 4.45 6.23 -13.80
CA VAL A 64 3.34 6.38 -14.77
C VAL A 64 3.17 7.83 -15.24
N THR A 65 3.72 8.82 -14.54
CA THR A 65 3.68 10.22 -15.00
C THR A 65 4.63 10.48 -16.17
N CYS A 66 4.01 10.59 -17.35
CA CYS A 66 4.46 11.29 -18.56
C CYS A 66 5.83 10.87 -19.14
N HIS A 67 5.93 9.64 -19.65
CA HIS A 67 6.94 9.32 -20.68
C HIS A 67 6.41 8.46 -21.84
N GLN A 68 5.09 8.27 -21.96
CA GLN A 68 4.46 7.46 -23.03
C GLN A 68 3.25 8.10 -23.69
N VAL A 69 3.25 9.43 -23.87
CA VAL A 69 2.37 10.09 -24.85
C VAL A 69 3.21 11.02 -25.71
N ALA A 70 4.12 10.42 -26.47
CA ALA A 70 4.85 11.06 -27.54
C ALA A 70 4.95 10.06 -28.70
N THR A 71 3.82 9.69 -29.28
CA THR A 71 3.75 9.09 -30.62
C THR A 71 2.41 9.41 -31.22
#